data_AF-W7W6Q1-F1
#
_entry.id   AF-W7W6Q1-F1
#
_cell.length_a   1.000
_cell.length_b   1.000
_cell.length_c   1.000
_cell.angle_alpha   90.00
_cell.angle_beta   90.00
_cell.angle_gamma   90.00
#
_symmetry.space_group_name_H-M   'P 1'
#
loop_
_entity.id
_entity.type
_entity.pdbx_description
1 polymer ?
#
loop_
_entity_poly.entity_id
_entity_poly.type
_entity_poly.pdbx_seq_one_letter_code
_entity_poly.pdbx_strand_id
1 'polypeptide(L)'
;MWFDLLAELARPAAPVTPAADEAVSPALPALASQRLQAWHAQALRDAKRFDTLSDEARHRLRKRLKRLRYTIEFTAGLFQRRAVERYLDALREAQEHLGEFNDVCVALAAYRPLVPQQPQTWFALGWLAARREATLAACSRSLKRLRKARPFWPD
;
A
#
# COMPACT_ATOMS: atom_id res chain seq x y z
N MET A 1 -21.59 21.09 2.75
CA MET A 1 -21.01 20.40 1.56
C MET A 1 -19.52 20.21 1.79
N TRP A 2 -18.81 19.30 1.11
CA TRP A 2 -17.34 19.16 1.27
C TRP A 2 -16.54 20.46 1.01
N PHE A 3 -17.15 21.46 0.38
CA PHE A 3 -16.62 22.81 0.24
C PHE A 3 -16.42 23.54 1.58
N ASP A 4 -17.26 23.30 2.60
CA ASP A 4 -17.10 23.95 3.93
C ASP A 4 -15.87 23.39 4.67
N LEU A 5 -15.55 22.11 4.47
CA LEU A 5 -14.37 21.45 5.04
C LEU A 5 -13.07 21.95 4.39
N LEU A 6 -13.12 22.33 3.10
CA LEU A 6 -11.98 22.90 2.37
C LEU A 6 -11.73 24.35 2.77
N ALA A 7 -12.78 25.13 3.05
CA ALA A 7 -12.63 26.49 3.59
C ALA A 7 -11.98 26.49 4.98
N GLU A 8 -12.31 25.50 5.82
CA GLU A 8 -11.72 25.34 7.16
C GLU A 8 -10.22 24.98 7.10
N LEU A 9 -9.81 24.21 6.09
CA LEU A 9 -8.41 23.80 5.85
C LEU A 9 -7.60 24.83 5.06
N ALA A 10 -8.27 25.73 4.32
CA ALA A 10 -7.64 26.83 3.58
C ALA A 10 -7.42 28.09 4.45
N ARG A 11 -7.83 28.06 5.72
CA ARG A 11 -7.47 29.09 6.69
C ARG A 11 -5.94 29.13 6.77
N PRO A 12 -5.28 30.25 6.42
CA PRO A 12 -3.83 30.32 6.54
C PRO A 12 -3.47 30.05 8.00
N ALA A 13 -2.66 29.01 8.22
CA ALA A 13 -2.10 28.76 9.53
C ALA A 13 -1.41 30.03 9.99
N ALA A 14 -1.65 30.43 11.25
CA ALA A 14 -0.86 31.47 11.89
C ALA A 14 0.63 31.17 11.62
N PRO A 15 1.47 32.20 11.38
CA PRO A 15 2.88 31.98 11.06
C PRO A 15 3.46 31.06 12.13
N VAL A 16 3.82 29.85 11.70
CA VAL A 16 4.53 28.89 12.55
C VAL A 16 5.90 29.52 12.70
N THR A 17 6.11 30.25 13.79
CA THR A 17 7.45 30.58 14.26
C THR A 17 8.19 29.24 14.31
N PRO A 18 9.33 29.06 13.62
CA PRO A 18 10.08 27.83 13.75
C PRO A 18 10.47 27.75 15.23
N ALA A 19 9.76 26.90 15.97
CA ALA A 19 10.13 26.56 17.33
C ALA A 19 11.54 25.99 17.23
N ALA A 20 12.47 26.69 17.87
CA ALA A 20 13.85 26.28 17.98
C ALA A 20 13.88 24.83 18.47
N ASP A 21 14.39 23.93 17.61
CA ASP A 21 14.84 22.56 17.91
C ASP A 21 14.16 21.93 19.15
N GLU A 22 12.83 21.86 19.15
CA GLU A 22 12.10 21.12 20.18
C GLU A 22 12.43 19.65 19.96
N ALA A 23 13.34 19.13 20.78
CA ALA A 23 13.73 17.75 20.81
C ALA A 23 12.47 16.88 20.67
N VAL A 24 12.42 16.07 19.61
CA VAL A 24 11.35 15.11 19.37
C VAL A 24 11.09 14.38 20.69
N SER A 25 9.91 14.58 21.27
CA SER A 25 9.56 13.93 22.52
C SER A 25 9.83 12.43 22.39
N PRO A 26 10.52 11.78 23.36
CA PRO A 26 10.85 10.36 23.28
C PRO A 26 9.62 9.45 23.10
N ALA A 27 8.42 9.98 23.33
CA ALA A 27 7.14 9.31 23.07
C ALA A 27 6.81 9.16 21.56
N LEU A 28 7.29 10.05 20.69
CA LEU A 28 6.92 10.04 19.27
C LEU A 28 7.47 8.81 18.50
N PRO A 29 8.75 8.43 18.62
CA PRO A 29 9.26 7.20 18.01
C PRO A 29 8.56 5.94 18.55
N ALA A 30 8.23 5.89 19.84
CA ALA A 30 7.51 4.77 20.45
C ALA A 30 6.09 4.63 19.88
N LEU A 31 5.33 5.74 19.80
CA LEU A 31 3.99 5.75 19.23
C LEU A 31 3.99 5.37 17.74
N ALA A 32 4.97 5.88 16.97
CA ALA A 32 5.15 5.51 15.58
C ALA A 32 5.43 4.01 15.43
N SER A 33 6.31 3.45 16.26
CA SER A 33 6.67 2.03 16.26
C SER A 33 5.46 1.14 16.53
N GLN A 34 4.66 1.44 17.55
CA GLN A 34 3.42 0.70 17.84
C GLN A 34 2.44 0.73 16.66
N ARG A 35 2.25 1.89 16.02
CA ARG A 35 1.32 2.01 14.89
C ARG A 35 1.83 1.25 13.67
N LEU A 36 3.13 1.35 13.37
CA LEU A 36 3.78 0.62 12.29
C LEU A 36 3.67 -0.89 12.52
N GLN A 37 3.93 -1.36 13.74
CA GLN A 37 3.83 -2.77 14.11
C GLN A 37 2.42 -3.30 13.92
N ALA A 38 1.39 -2.58 14.39
CA ALA A 38 0.00 -2.98 14.23
C ALA A 38 -0.41 -3.12 12.76
N TRP A 39 -0.02 -2.16 11.91
CA TRP A 39 -0.33 -2.18 10.48
C TRP A 39 0.47 -3.22 9.71
N HIS A 40 1.74 -3.38 10.03
CA HIS A 40 2.59 -4.44 9.50
C HIS A 40 2.00 -5.82 9.81
N ALA A 41 1.70 -6.10 11.08
CA ALA A 41 1.13 -7.39 11.50
C ALA A 41 -0.20 -7.69 10.79
N GLN A 42 -1.09 -6.69 10.69
CA GLN A 42 -2.34 -6.86 9.96
C GLN A 42 -2.13 -7.15 8.47
N ALA A 43 -1.19 -6.45 7.82
CA ALA A 43 -0.87 -6.69 6.42
C ALA A 43 -0.25 -8.08 6.21
N LEU A 44 0.67 -8.50 7.08
CA LEU A 44 1.34 -9.79 6.97
C LEU A 44 0.41 -10.98 7.20
N ARG A 45 -0.61 -10.83 8.06
CA ARG A 45 -1.67 -11.86 8.25
C ARG A 45 -2.37 -12.17 6.93
N ASP A 46 -2.74 -11.15 6.16
CA ASP A 46 -3.39 -11.33 4.87
C ASP A 46 -2.40 -11.74 3.78
N ALA A 47 -1.19 -11.18 3.79
CA ALA A 47 -0.13 -11.57 2.86
C ALA A 47 0.24 -13.06 3.00
N LYS A 48 0.16 -13.65 4.20
CA LYS A 48 0.41 -15.07 4.44
C LYS A 48 -0.57 -15.98 3.71
N ARG A 49 -1.82 -15.54 3.56
CA ARG A 49 -2.92 -16.30 2.94
C ARG A 49 -3.35 -15.71 1.59
N PHE A 50 -2.48 -14.91 0.95
CA PHE A 50 -2.82 -14.14 -0.24
C PHE A 50 -3.42 -14.98 -1.38
N ASP A 51 -2.89 -16.19 -1.58
CA ASP A 51 -3.32 -17.11 -2.63
C ASP A 51 -4.78 -17.55 -2.45
N THR A 52 -5.30 -17.57 -1.21
CA THR A 52 -6.67 -18.00 -0.89
C THR A 52 -7.64 -16.82 -0.71
N LEU A 53 -7.19 -15.58 -0.88
CA LEU A 53 -8.05 -14.41 -0.71
C LEU A 53 -8.96 -14.20 -1.93
N SER A 54 -10.16 -13.65 -1.70
CA SER A 54 -10.97 -13.08 -2.79
C SER A 54 -10.30 -11.83 -3.37
N ASP A 55 -10.69 -11.43 -4.58
CA ASP A 55 -10.14 -10.23 -5.23
C ASP A 55 -10.41 -8.95 -4.39
N GLU A 56 -11.55 -8.86 -3.72
CA GLU A 56 -11.87 -7.76 -2.80
C GLU A 56 -10.93 -7.78 -1.59
N ALA A 57 -10.62 -8.96 -1.04
CA ALA A 57 -9.70 -9.10 0.07
C ALA A 57 -8.24 -8.77 -0.34
N ARG A 58 -7.82 -9.14 -1.55
CA ARG A 58 -6.54 -8.73 -2.16
C ARG A 58 -6.47 -7.22 -2.34
N HIS A 59 -7.54 -6.60 -2.84
CA HIS A 59 -7.65 -5.15 -2.97
C HIS A 59 -7.58 -4.43 -1.60
N ARG A 60 -8.21 -4.98 -0.55
CA ARG A 60 -8.07 -4.48 0.83
C ARG A 60 -6.63 -4.58 1.34
N LEU A 61 -5.90 -5.67 1.05
CA LEU A 61 -4.49 -5.80 1.38
C LEU A 61 -3.65 -4.71 0.70
N ARG A 62 -3.88 -4.45 -0.59
CA ARG A 62 -3.20 -3.37 -1.33
C ARG A 62 -3.41 -2.01 -0.65
N LYS A 63 -4.65 -1.67 -0.25
CA LYS A 63 -4.92 -0.43 0.49
C LYS A 63 -4.15 -0.36 1.81
N ARG A 64 -4.06 -1.46 2.56
CA ARG A 64 -3.30 -1.53 3.82
C ARG A 64 -1.81 -1.32 3.61
N LEU A 65 -1.21 -1.95 2.60
CA LEU A 65 0.21 -1.75 2.28
C LEU A 65 0.50 -0.32 1.82
N LYS A 66 -0.41 0.28 1.05
CA LYS A 66 -0.34 1.70 0.67
C LYS A 66 -0.34 2.61 1.90
N ARG A 67 -1.24 2.34 2.86
CA ARG A 67 -1.27 3.07 4.13
C ARG A 67 0.02 2.89 4.91
N LEU A 68 0.52 1.66 5.03
CA LEU A 68 1.78 1.37 5.72
C LEU A 68 2.94 2.16 5.09
N ARG A 69 3.06 2.20 3.76
CA ARG A 69 4.10 2.98 3.08
C ARG A 69 4.03 4.46 3.46
N TYR A 70 2.86 5.07 3.36
CA TYR A 70 2.70 6.49 3.66
C TYR A 70 3.04 6.83 5.10
N THR A 71 2.74 5.93 6.02
CA THR A 71 3.13 6.10 7.42
C THR A 71 4.63 6.03 7.59
N ILE A 72 5.28 5.05 6.95
CA ILE A 72 6.74 4.94 6.98
C ILE A 72 7.40 6.18 6.39
N GLU A 73 6.91 6.67 5.24
CA GLU A 73 7.42 7.89 4.61
C GLU A 73 7.25 9.11 5.53
N PHE A 74 6.09 9.22 6.20
CA PHE A 74 5.82 10.30 7.15
C PHE A 74 6.69 10.23 8.41
N THR A 75 6.97 9.03 8.94
CA THR A 75 7.75 8.84 10.16
C THR A 75 9.22 8.54 9.91
N ALA A 76 9.69 8.54 8.65
CA ALA A 76 11.03 8.10 8.27
C ALA A 76 12.15 8.86 9.01
N GLY A 77 11.95 10.16 9.27
CA GLY A 77 12.91 11.00 9.99
C GLY A 77 13.13 10.60 11.45
N LEU A 78 12.27 9.76 12.02
CA LEU A 78 12.39 9.26 13.41
C LEU A 78 13.31 8.03 13.52
N PHE A 79 13.76 7.45 12.40
CA PHE A 79 14.44 6.17 12.36
C PHE A 79 15.71 6.21 11.51
N GLN A 80 16.53 5.15 11.61
CA GLN A 80 17.76 5.04 10.84
C GLN A 80 17.45 4.90 9.33
N ARG A 81 17.93 5.87 8.53
CA ARG A 81 17.63 6.01 7.10
C ARG A 81 17.81 4.73 6.28
N ARG A 82 18.96 4.05 6.41
CA ARG A 82 19.27 2.83 5.64
C ARG A 82 18.33 1.67 5.99
N ALA A 83 17.91 1.55 7.24
CA ALA A 83 16.99 0.52 7.69
C ALA A 83 15.57 0.76 7.15
N VAL A 84 15.12 2.03 7.14
CA VAL A 84 13.86 2.45 6.52
C VAL A 84 13.87 2.16 5.02
N GLU A 85 14.92 2.57 4.30
CA GLU A 85 15.07 2.35 2.85
C GLU A 85 14.97 0.87 2.48
N ARG A 86 15.73 0.01 3.18
CA ARG A 86 15.71 -1.44 2.94
C ARG A 86 14.32 -2.06 3.12
N TYR A 87 13.55 -1.59 4.11
CA TYR A 87 12.18 -2.07 4.30
C TYR A 87 11.24 -1.53 3.21
N LEU A 88 11.37 -0.25 2.86
CA LEU A 88 10.60 0.40 1.81
C LEU A 88 10.80 -0.27 0.45
N ASP A 89 12.00 -0.76 0.14
CA ASP A 89 12.26 -1.44 -1.13
C ASP A 89 11.43 -2.72 -1.28
N ALA A 90 11.40 -3.57 -0.25
CA ALA A 90 10.55 -4.77 -0.24
C ALA A 90 9.05 -4.42 -0.27
N LEU A 91 8.66 -3.32 0.39
CA LEU A 91 7.27 -2.86 0.40
C LEU A 91 6.84 -2.33 -0.97
N ARG A 92 7.69 -1.55 -1.63
CA ARG A 92 7.46 -0.99 -2.97
C ARG A 92 7.32 -2.10 -4.00
N GLU A 93 8.20 -3.10 -3.97
CA GLU A 93 8.11 -4.28 -4.84
C GLU A 93 6.74 -4.98 -4.68
N ALA A 94 6.29 -5.19 -3.44
CA ALA A 94 4.98 -5.79 -3.19
C ALA A 94 3.82 -4.91 -3.70
N GLN A 95 3.91 -3.59 -3.52
CA GLN A 95 2.89 -2.66 -3.97
C GLN A 95 2.80 -2.55 -5.49
N GLU A 96 3.92 -2.62 -6.20
CA GLU A 96 3.98 -2.59 -7.67
C GLU A 96 3.20 -3.75 -8.27
N HIS A 97 3.53 -4.98 -7.85
CA HIS A 97 2.84 -6.18 -8.33
C HIS A 97 1.35 -6.21 -7.96
N LEU A 98 1.00 -5.75 -6.75
CA LEU A 98 -0.41 -5.63 -6.35
C LEU A 98 -1.15 -4.55 -7.15
N GLY A 99 -0.44 -3.50 -7.58
CA GLY A 99 -0.95 -2.48 -8.50
C GLY A 99 -1.30 -3.12 -9.84
N GLU A 100 -0.33 -3.82 -10.43
CA GLU A 100 -0.50 -4.47 -11.72
C GLU A 100 -1.64 -5.50 -11.71
N PHE A 101 -1.69 -6.37 -10.68
CA PHE A 101 -2.79 -7.32 -10.51
C PHE A 101 -4.15 -6.62 -10.44
N ASN A 102 -4.23 -5.51 -9.70
CA ASN A 102 -5.45 -4.72 -9.61
C ASN A 102 -5.86 -4.13 -10.97
N ASP A 103 -4.90 -3.64 -11.75
CA ASP A 103 -5.17 -3.05 -13.07
C ASP A 103 -5.73 -4.11 -14.03
N VAL A 104 -5.23 -5.34 -13.97
CA VAL A 104 -5.79 -6.48 -14.70
C VAL A 104 -7.24 -6.78 -14.26
N CYS A 105 -7.50 -6.81 -12.95
CA CYS A 105 -8.87 -7.02 -12.43
C CYS A 105 -9.84 -5.92 -12.89
N VAL A 106 -9.41 -4.66 -12.86
CA VAL A 106 -10.22 -3.52 -13.33
C VAL A 106 -10.47 -3.63 -14.84
N ALA A 107 -9.44 -3.96 -15.63
CA ALA A 107 -9.59 -4.15 -17.07
C ALA A 107 -10.54 -5.29 -17.41
N LEU A 108 -10.44 -6.45 -16.73
CA LEU A 108 -11.37 -7.56 -16.89
C LEU A 108 -12.82 -7.13 -16.62
N ALA A 109 -13.06 -6.40 -15.54
CA ALA A 109 -14.38 -5.90 -15.18
C ALA A 109 -14.92 -4.89 -16.21
N ALA A 110 -14.06 -4.04 -16.77
CA ALA A 110 -14.44 -3.04 -17.76
C ALA A 110 -14.73 -3.64 -19.15
N TYR A 111 -14.01 -4.69 -19.55
CA TYR A 111 -14.13 -5.29 -20.89
C TYR A 111 -15.25 -6.32 -20.98
N ARG A 112 -15.59 -7.00 -19.88
CA ARG A 112 -16.61 -8.07 -19.86
C ARG A 112 -17.98 -7.62 -20.41
N PRO A 113 -18.50 -6.42 -20.07
CA PRO A 113 -19.78 -5.94 -20.59
C PRO A 113 -19.77 -5.56 -22.07
N LEU A 114 -18.59 -5.40 -22.69
CA LEU A 114 -18.45 -5.00 -24.10
C LEU A 114 -18.65 -6.16 -25.06
N VAL A 115 -18.50 -7.40 -24.59
CA VAL A 115 -18.56 -8.62 -25.41
C VAL A 115 -19.81 -8.71 -26.31
N PRO A 116 -21.04 -8.43 -25.84
CA PRO A 116 -22.23 -8.54 -26.69
C PRO A 116 -22.23 -7.57 -27.87
N GLN A 117 -21.58 -6.42 -27.73
CA GLN A 117 -21.53 -5.36 -28.76
C GLN A 117 -20.25 -5.46 -29.61
N GLN A 118 -19.18 -6.03 -29.04
CA GLN A 118 -17.84 -6.09 -29.63
C GLN A 118 -17.22 -7.47 -29.39
N PRO A 119 -17.61 -8.51 -30.15
CA PRO A 119 -17.13 -9.88 -29.96
C PRO A 119 -15.60 -10.03 -30.02
N GLN A 120 -14.89 -9.15 -30.74
CA GLN A 120 -13.42 -9.09 -30.76
C GLN A 120 -12.80 -8.90 -29.36
N THR A 121 -13.57 -8.38 -28.40
CA THR A 121 -13.18 -8.23 -26.99
C THR A 121 -12.83 -9.57 -26.33
N TRP A 122 -13.31 -10.71 -26.86
CA TRP A 122 -12.94 -12.03 -26.35
C TRP A 122 -11.43 -12.26 -26.33
N PHE A 123 -10.70 -11.77 -27.34
CA PHE A 123 -9.25 -11.88 -27.36
C PHE A 123 -8.61 -11.15 -26.18
N ALA A 124 -9.04 -9.90 -25.93
CA ALA A 124 -8.55 -9.09 -24.82
C ALA A 124 -8.85 -9.75 -23.46
N LEU A 125 -10.05 -10.31 -23.28
CA LEU A 125 -10.42 -11.03 -22.06
C LEU A 125 -9.56 -12.28 -21.84
N GLY A 126 -9.29 -13.04 -22.91
CA GLY A 126 -8.40 -14.21 -22.84
C GLY A 126 -6.98 -13.82 -22.43
N TRP A 127 -6.43 -12.77 -23.05
CA TRP A 127 -5.11 -12.25 -22.69
C TRP A 127 -5.04 -11.74 -21.24
N LEU A 128 -6.05 -10.97 -20.81
CA LEU A 128 -6.15 -10.46 -19.44
C LEU A 128 -6.28 -11.59 -18.40
N ALA A 129 -7.01 -12.67 -18.72
CA ALA A 129 -7.12 -13.83 -17.85
C ALA A 129 -5.76 -14.52 -17.63
N ALA A 130 -4.99 -14.71 -18.71
CA ALA A 130 -3.62 -15.24 -18.60
C ALA A 130 -2.69 -14.29 -17.81
N ARG A 131 -2.79 -12.98 -18.06
CA ARG A 131 -2.01 -11.96 -17.32
C ARG A 131 -2.36 -11.93 -15.83
N ARG A 132 -3.63 -12.18 -15.48
CA ARG A 132 -4.08 -12.25 -14.09
C ARG A 132 -3.36 -13.34 -13.31
N GLU A 133 -3.22 -14.53 -13.87
CA GLU A 133 -2.52 -15.65 -13.22
C GLU A 133 -1.02 -15.34 -13.03
N ALA A 134 -0.38 -14.75 -14.05
CA ALA A 134 1.03 -14.35 -13.97
C ALA A 134 1.27 -13.29 -12.88
N THR A 135 0.42 -12.26 -12.83
CA THR A 135 0.51 -11.16 -11.85
C THR A 135 0.17 -11.62 -10.43
N LEU A 136 -0.77 -12.55 -10.28
CA LEU A 136 -1.08 -13.18 -8.99
C LEU A 136 0.14 -13.90 -8.42
N ALA A 137 0.80 -14.74 -9.24
CA ALA A 137 2.01 -15.45 -8.81
C ALA A 137 3.16 -14.48 -8.43
N ALA A 138 3.28 -13.35 -9.13
CA ALA A 138 4.26 -12.32 -8.84
C ALA A 138 3.97 -11.60 -7.50
N CYS A 139 2.70 -11.28 -7.22
CA CYS A 139 2.26 -10.78 -5.92
C CYS A 139 2.64 -11.74 -4.79
N SER A 140 2.40 -13.04 -4.96
CA SER A 140 2.71 -14.04 -3.92
C SER A 140 4.20 -14.10 -3.61
N ARG A 141 5.07 -13.93 -4.61
CA ARG A 141 6.52 -13.89 -4.42
C ARG A 141 6.99 -12.62 -3.70
N SER A 142 6.55 -11.45 -4.15
CA SER A 142 6.94 -10.17 -3.53
C SER A 142 6.39 -10.01 -2.11
N LEU A 143 5.17 -10.48 -1.85
CA LEU A 143 4.61 -10.55 -0.48
C LEU A 143 5.39 -11.50 0.43
N LYS A 144 5.90 -12.62 -0.08
CA LYS A 144 6.81 -13.50 0.69
C LYS A 144 8.12 -12.80 1.02
N ARG A 145 8.66 -11.96 0.12
CA ARG A 145 9.87 -11.15 0.38
C ARG A 145 9.59 -10.09 1.44
N LEU A 146 8.49 -9.35 1.33
CA LEU A 146 8.07 -8.37 2.34
C LEU A 146 7.90 -9.00 3.73
N ARG A 147 7.33 -10.20 3.82
CA ARG A 147 7.21 -10.94 5.09
C ARG A 147 8.54 -11.31 5.73
N LYS A 148 9.62 -11.42 4.94
CA LYS A 148 10.99 -11.69 5.42
C LYS A 148 11.78 -10.41 5.67
N ALA A 149 11.27 -9.25 5.26
CA ALA A 149 11.93 -7.98 5.49
C ALA A 149 11.93 -7.67 6.99
N ARG A 150 13.10 -7.38 7.55
CA ARG A 150 13.26 -7.04 8.95
C ARG A 150 12.62 -5.67 9.22
N PRO A 151 11.65 -5.54 10.14
CA PRO A 151 11.16 -4.25 10.61
C PRO A 151 12.31 -3.36 11.11
N PHE A 152 12.22 -2.06 10.86
CA PHE A 152 13.26 -1.10 11.28
C PHE A 152 12.93 -0.39 12.60
N TRP A 153 11.69 -0.50 13.07
CA TRP A 153 11.27 0.05 14.35
C TRP A 153 11.61 -0.92 15.48
N PRO A 154 11.93 -0.42 16.68
CA PRO A 154 12.08 -1.24 17.88
C PRO A 154 10.74 -1.86 18.30
N ASP A 155 10.81 -2.99 19.00
CA ASP A 155 9.66 -3.68 19.59
C ASP A 155 9.03 -2.88 20.75
#